data_AF-A0AA38XD57-F1
#
_entry.id   AF-A0AA38XD57-F1
#
_cell.length_a   1.000
_cell.length_b   1.000
_cell.length_c   1.000
_cell.angle_alpha   90.00
_cell.angle_beta   90.00
_cell.angle_gamma   90.00
#
_symmetry.space_group_name_H-M   'P 1'
#
loop_
_entity.id
_entity.type
_entity.pdbx_description
1 polymer ?
#
loop_
_entity_poly.entity_id
_entity_poly.type
_entity_poly.pdbx_seq_one_letter_code
_entity_poly.pdbx_strand_id
1 'polypeptide(L)'
;MNQTPLRLLIHGASGRMGQALLRLAAEHPDSLQIVAAVTGRAPAQRVIDGVPFFAASELPGAPEFDVAIDFSLPEGFDALLALCVERGAGLVSGTTGISGAQRQALGAAAAKIPLVWASNFSLGVAVLDELVERAAQALAGWNCDIVESHHTQKKDAPSGTALTLGAAAQRGGAEPQYASLRAGDIVGEHLVQFTGLGERIELVHRATNRDIFARGALFAARRLQGRAADSYRVRDLLDGPGQSENSVTQAAILVLEDGTVFEGESVGAPGLSVGEVVFNTAMTGYQEVLTDPSYARQMVTLTYPHIGNTGMTDQDNEASKVWSAGLIVRDVPRRPSSWRSQVSLQDWLIQRGVVAIAGIDTRKLTRILREKGAQNGALMAGDGIDVEKALEAARKFPGLKGMDLAKVVTTDKTYVWTEGQLDLDANAFVSVPARYKVVAYDFGVKTNILRMLAERGCEVTVVPAQTPAAEVLALKPDGVFLSNGPGDPEPCDYAIAAIKTFIEVKIPTFGICLGHQLLGLASGAKTIKMGHGHHGANHPVQDLDSGRVMITSQNHGFAVDEATLPATLRVTHRSLFDGTNQGIARTDVPAFSFQGHPEASPGPTDVGPLFDRFVTLMAEAKA
;
A
#
# COMPACT_ATOMS: atom_id res chain seq x y z
N MET A 1 7.08 -22.34 -7.61
CA MET A 1 8.12 -22.90 -6.73
C MET A 1 7.52 -24.08 -6.01
N ASN A 2 8.13 -25.27 -6.08
CA ASN A 2 7.72 -26.43 -5.28
C ASN A 2 7.91 -26.09 -3.80
N GLN A 3 6.82 -25.80 -3.09
CA GLN A 3 6.87 -25.62 -1.64
C GLN A 3 7.07 -26.98 -0.98
N THR A 4 8.06 -27.10 -0.10
CA THR A 4 8.24 -28.28 0.75
C THR A 4 6.98 -28.47 1.61
N PRO A 5 6.41 -29.69 1.71
CA PRO A 5 5.19 -29.92 2.47
C PRO A 5 5.41 -29.64 3.96
N LEU A 6 4.38 -29.10 4.63
CA LEU A 6 4.40 -28.82 6.06
C LEU A 6 4.50 -30.11 6.87
N ARG A 7 5.53 -30.24 7.70
CA ARG A 7 5.76 -31.41 8.56
C ARG A 7 4.90 -31.32 9.82
N LEU A 8 4.02 -32.28 10.02
CA LEU A 8 3.06 -32.33 11.12
C LEU A 8 3.33 -33.49 12.08
N LEU A 9 3.25 -33.20 13.39
CA LEU A 9 3.09 -34.20 14.43
C LEU A 9 1.64 -34.19 14.92
N ILE A 10 0.96 -35.35 14.95
CA ILE A 10 -0.41 -35.47 15.46
C ILE A 10 -0.41 -36.21 16.80
N HIS A 11 -0.78 -35.52 17.88
CA HIS A 11 -0.89 -36.09 19.22
C HIS A 11 -2.35 -36.38 19.60
N GLY A 12 -2.60 -37.57 20.14
CA GLY A 12 -3.96 -38.10 20.29
C GLY A 12 -4.43 -38.87 19.06
N ALA A 13 -3.50 -39.46 18.30
CA ALA A 13 -3.75 -40.12 17.01
C ALA A 13 -4.77 -41.28 17.09
N SER A 14 -4.89 -41.96 18.24
CA SER A 14 -5.87 -43.04 18.44
C SER A 14 -7.30 -42.54 18.69
N GLY A 15 -7.48 -41.26 18.97
CA GLY A 15 -8.78 -40.64 19.17
C GLY A 15 -9.51 -40.38 17.85
N ARG A 16 -10.83 -40.17 17.91
CA ARG A 16 -11.65 -39.86 16.72
C ARG A 16 -11.12 -38.66 15.93
N MET A 17 -10.69 -37.61 16.63
CA MET A 17 -10.08 -36.42 16.01
C MET A 17 -8.73 -36.74 15.37
N GLY A 18 -7.86 -37.47 16.07
CA GLY A 18 -6.56 -37.90 15.55
C GLY A 18 -6.70 -38.73 14.26
N GLN A 19 -7.61 -39.70 14.24
CA GLN A 19 -7.90 -40.51 13.05
C GLN A 19 -8.44 -39.67 11.88
N ALA A 20 -9.32 -38.69 12.16
CA ALA A 20 -9.80 -37.77 11.14
C ALA A 20 -8.68 -36.89 10.58
N LEU A 21 -7.78 -36.37 11.42
CA LEU A 21 -6.62 -35.59 11.01
C LEU A 21 -5.68 -36.41 10.12
N LEU A 22 -5.37 -37.65 10.50
CA LEU A 22 -4.54 -38.56 9.72
C LEU A 22 -5.13 -38.79 8.32
N ARG A 23 -6.43 -39.14 8.26
CA ARG A 23 -7.13 -39.36 6.99
C ARG A 23 -7.18 -38.10 6.11
N LEU A 24 -7.55 -36.96 6.68
CA LEU A 24 -7.73 -35.71 5.94
C LEU A 24 -6.40 -35.09 5.50
N ALA A 25 -5.32 -35.26 6.25
CA ALA A 25 -3.99 -34.82 5.82
C ALA A 25 -3.48 -35.64 4.63
N ALA A 26 -3.79 -36.95 4.58
CA ALA A 26 -3.45 -37.83 3.46
C ALA A 26 -4.17 -37.45 2.14
N GLU A 27 -5.27 -36.69 2.20
CA GLU A 27 -5.93 -36.11 1.00
C GLU A 27 -5.08 -35.00 0.34
N HIS A 28 -4.02 -34.51 1.00
CA HIS A 28 -3.21 -33.36 0.55
C HIS A 28 -1.68 -33.59 0.64
N PRO A 29 -1.14 -34.67 0.04
CA PRO A 29 0.26 -35.09 0.22
C PRO A 29 1.29 -34.07 -0.31
N ASP A 30 0.91 -33.24 -1.29
CA ASP A 30 1.80 -32.21 -1.85
C ASP A 30 2.00 -31.02 -0.90
N SER A 31 1.15 -30.87 0.13
CA SER A 31 1.17 -29.71 1.04
C SER A 31 1.34 -30.07 2.51
N LEU A 32 1.01 -31.31 2.90
CA LEU A 32 1.05 -31.78 4.28
C LEU A 32 1.79 -33.11 4.34
N GLN A 33 2.73 -33.23 5.27
CA GLN A 33 3.45 -34.47 5.56
C GLN A 33 3.33 -34.79 7.05
N ILE A 34 2.71 -35.92 7.38
CA ILE A 34 2.66 -36.37 8.78
C ILE A 34 3.94 -37.15 9.08
N VAL A 35 4.78 -36.58 9.95
CA VAL A 35 6.08 -37.18 10.32
C VAL A 35 6.00 -38.02 11.58
N ALA A 36 4.97 -37.82 12.41
CA ALA A 36 4.74 -38.60 13.61
C ALA A 36 3.26 -38.60 14.02
N ALA A 37 2.76 -39.76 14.43
CA ALA A 37 1.47 -39.94 15.06
C ALA A 37 1.67 -40.47 16.49
N VAL A 38 1.13 -39.79 17.49
CA VAL A 38 1.42 -40.09 18.89
C VAL A 38 0.15 -40.58 19.60
N THR A 39 0.24 -41.73 20.25
CA THR A 39 -0.85 -42.39 20.97
C THR A 39 -0.52 -42.51 22.46
N GLY A 40 -1.56 -42.48 23.32
CA GLY A 40 -1.35 -42.56 24.77
C GLY A 40 -0.74 -43.88 25.27
N ARG A 41 -0.91 -44.97 24.51
CA ARG A 41 -0.27 -46.28 24.76
C ARG A 41 0.69 -46.62 23.62
N ALA A 42 1.61 -47.54 23.88
CA ALA A 42 2.50 -48.06 22.85
C ALA A 42 1.68 -48.67 21.68
N PRO A 43 1.93 -48.24 20.43
CA PRO A 43 1.20 -48.74 19.28
C PRO A 43 1.62 -50.18 18.99
N ALA A 44 0.66 -51.03 18.60
CA ALA A 44 0.96 -52.41 18.22
C ALA A 44 1.80 -52.49 16.93
N GLN A 45 1.62 -51.52 16.03
CA GLN A 45 2.34 -51.38 14.77
C GLN A 45 3.06 -50.03 14.74
N ARG A 46 4.36 -50.03 14.41
CA ARG A 46 5.21 -48.82 14.44
C ARG A 46 5.04 -47.90 13.23
N VAL A 47 4.49 -48.39 12.12
CA VAL A 47 4.21 -47.60 10.91
C VAL A 47 2.88 -48.03 10.32
N ILE A 48 1.94 -47.10 10.18
CA ILE A 48 0.60 -47.34 9.61
C ILE A 48 0.41 -46.34 8.46
N ASP A 49 0.06 -46.84 7.27
CA ASP A 49 -0.11 -46.03 6.05
C ASP A 49 1.07 -45.08 5.77
N GLY A 50 2.30 -45.54 6.04
CA GLY A 50 3.53 -44.77 5.87
C GLY A 50 3.82 -43.76 6.98
N VAL A 51 2.94 -43.60 7.97
CA VAL A 51 3.12 -42.69 9.11
C VAL A 51 3.72 -43.43 10.30
N PRO A 52 4.84 -42.96 10.89
CA PRO A 52 5.41 -43.54 12.10
C PRO A 52 4.57 -43.25 13.35
N PHE A 53 4.32 -44.28 14.18
CA PHE A 53 3.56 -44.18 15.42
C PHE A 53 4.46 -44.29 16.67
N PHE A 54 4.22 -43.41 17.64
CA PHE A 54 4.96 -43.31 18.90
C PHE A 54 4.01 -43.37 20.11
N ALA A 55 4.48 -43.95 21.21
CA ALA A 55 3.85 -43.76 22.51
C ALA A 55 4.10 -42.32 23.00
N ALA A 56 3.20 -41.78 23.83
CA ALA A 56 3.41 -40.47 24.46
C ALA A 56 4.74 -40.39 25.25
N SER A 57 5.19 -41.50 25.86
CA SER A 57 6.50 -41.59 26.53
C SER A 57 7.70 -41.51 25.60
N GLU A 58 7.50 -41.69 24.29
CA GLU A 58 8.53 -41.66 23.24
C GLU A 58 8.54 -40.32 22.48
N LEU A 59 7.71 -39.35 22.88
CA LEU A 59 7.60 -38.02 22.26
C LEU A 59 8.95 -37.33 21.96
N PRO A 60 9.95 -37.33 22.87
CA PRO A 60 11.25 -36.71 22.59
C PRO A 60 11.99 -37.31 21.39
N GLY A 61 11.71 -38.58 21.05
CA GLY A 61 12.28 -39.28 19.90
C GLY A 61 11.54 -39.08 18.58
N ALA A 62 10.45 -38.30 18.56
CA ALA A 62 9.72 -38.01 17.33
C ALA A 62 10.61 -37.22 16.34
N PRO A 63 10.51 -37.49 15.02
CA PRO A 63 11.20 -36.71 13.98
C PRO A 63 10.93 -35.20 14.08
N GLU A 64 11.74 -34.39 13.41
CA GLU A 64 11.48 -32.94 13.32
C GLU A 64 10.14 -32.65 12.63
N PHE A 65 9.40 -31.70 13.18
CA PHE A 65 8.12 -31.22 12.68
C PHE A 65 8.07 -29.70 12.76
N ASP A 66 7.25 -29.07 11.92
CA ASP A 66 7.07 -27.62 11.88
C ASP A 66 5.93 -27.19 12.81
N VAL A 67 4.84 -27.98 12.86
CA VAL A 67 3.68 -27.74 13.71
C VAL A 67 3.17 -29.05 14.33
N ALA A 68 2.88 -29.04 15.62
CA ALA A 68 2.16 -30.11 16.30
C ALA A 68 0.66 -29.81 16.39
N ILE A 69 -0.18 -30.82 16.11
CA ILE A 69 -1.62 -30.77 16.30
C ILE A 69 -2.00 -31.72 17.43
N ASP A 70 -2.65 -31.20 18.46
CA ASP A 70 -2.91 -31.90 19.72
C ASP A 70 -4.40 -32.01 20.02
N PHE A 71 -4.88 -33.24 20.11
CA PHE A 71 -6.21 -33.59 20.61
C PHE A 71 -6.10 -34.76 21.59
N SER A 72 -5.04 -34.75 22.40
CA SER A 72 -4.79 -35.73 23.43
C SER A 72 -5.68 -35.51 24.67
N LEU A 73 -5.45 -36.32 25.71
CA LEU A 73 -6.03 -36.06 27.03
C LEU A 73 -5.14 -35.06 27.79
N PRO A 74 -5.68 -34.32 28.79
CA PRO A 74 -4.93 -33.32 29.53
C PRO A 74 -3.58 -33.80 30.09
N GLU A 75 -3.44 -35.09 30.43
CA GLU A 75 -2.21 -35.65 30.99
C GLU A 75 -1.06 -35.73 29.96
N GLY A 76 -1.39 -35.76 28.66
CA GLY A 76 -0.40 -35.78 27.58
C GLY A 76 0.05 -34.38 27.13
N PHE A 77 -0.67 -33.34 27.54
CA PHE A 77 -0.51 -31.99 27.01
C PHE A 77 0.88 -31.39 27.30
N ASP A 78 1.35 -31.51 28.55
CA ASP A 78 2.56 -30.84 29.02
C ASP A 78 3.83 -31.31 28.30
N ALA A 79 3.94 -32.62 28.06
CA ALA A 79 5.09 -33.20 27.35
C ALA A 79 5.20 -32.67 25.91
N LEU A 80 4.06 -32.51 25.24
CA LEU A 80 4.05 -31.97 23.88
C LEU A 80 4.34 -30.47 23.86
N LEU A 81 3.75 -29.70 24.78
CA LEU A 81 3.99 -28.27 24.88
C LEU A 81 5.48 -27.97 25.10
N ALA A 82 6.12 -28.73 26.02
CA ALA A 82 7.55 -28.63 26.27
C ALA A 82 8.38 -28.92 25.02
N LEU A 83 8.04 -29.98 24.27
CA LEU A 83 8.73 -30.36 23.04
C LEU A 83 8.60 -29.29 21.94
N CYS A 84 7.41 -28.68 21.80
CA CYS A 84 7.20 -27.61 20.83
C CYS A 84 8.07 -26.38 21.16
N VAL A 85 8.11 -25.99 22.45
CA VAL A 85 8.95 -24.88 22.92
C VAL A 85 10.43 -25.17 22.75
N GLU A 86 10.89 -26.39 23.05
CA GLU A 86 12.28 -26.81 22.86
C GLU A 86 12.72 -26.70 21.39
N ARG A 87 11.84 -27.10 20.46
CA ARG A 87 12.14 -27.15 19.03
C ARG A 87 11.77 -25.89 18.26
N GLY A 88 11.15 -24.91 18.90
CA GLY A 88 10.62 -23.72 18.22
C GLY A 88 9.47 -24.03 17.25
N ALA A 89 8.78 -25.15 17.43
CA ALA A 89 7.70 -25.61 16.55
C ALA A 89 6.34 -25.03 16.98
N GLY A 90 5.47 -24.75 16.01
CA GLY A 90 4.14 -24.23 16.30
C GLY A 90 3.23 -25.26 16.96
N LEU A 91 2.24 -24.81 17.74
CA LEU A 91 1.28 -25.69 18.42
C LEU A 91 -0.17 -25.34 18.09
N VAL A 92 -0.94 -26.33 17.64
CA VAL A 92 -2.40 -26.24 17.49
C VAL A 92 -3.04 -27.25 18.43
N SER A 93 -3.61 -26.81 19.55
CA SER A 93 -4.21 -27.71 20.54
C SER A 93 -5.71 -27.50 20.68
N GLY A 94 -6.46 -28.60 20.57
CA GLY A 94 -7.86 -28.72 20.94
C GLY A 94 -8.07 -29.59 22.19
N THR A 95 -7.02 -29.81 22.98
CA THR A 95 -7.12 -30.55 24.24
C THR A 95 -7.96 -29.75 25.23
N THR A 96 -9.13 -30.29 25.55
CA THR A 96 -10.10 -29.71 26.47
C THR A 96 -9.88 -30.24 27.88
N GLY A 97 -10.30 -29.49 28.90
CA GLY A 97 -10.16 -29.91 30.31
C GLY A 97 -8.76 -29.68 30.91
N ILE A 98 -7.90 -28.91 30.24
CA ILE A 98 -6.60 -28.51 30.78
C ILE A 98 -6.75 -27.67 32.05
N SER A 99 -5.84 -27.89 33.01
CA SER A 99 -5.82 -27.21 34.31
C SER A 99 -5.44 -25.73 34.19
N GLY A 100 -5.65 -24.95 35.26
CA GLY A 100 -5.21 -23.55 35.32
C GLY A 100 -3.70 -23.39 35.14
N ALA A 101 -2.90 -24.32 35.68
CA ALA A 101 -1.45 -24.35 35.50
C ALA A 101 -1.07 -24.57 34.03
N GLN A 102 -1.77 -25.48 33.34
CA GLN A 102 -1.55 -25.74 31.91
C GLN A 102 -1.94 -24.54 31.03
N ARG A 103 -3.00 -23.81 31.38
CA ARG A 103 -3.35 -22.53 30.71
C ARG A 103 -2.28 -21.46 30.93
N GLN A 104 -1.70 -21.37 32.12
CA GLN A 104 -0.58 -20.45 32.37
C GLN A 104 0.67 -20.85 31.58
N ALA A 105 0.94 -22.15 31.45
CA ALA A 105 2.03 -22.68 30.63
C ALA A 105 1.86 -22.33 29.14
N LEU A 106 0.63 -22.37 28.61
CA LEU A 106 0.31 -21.86 27.27
C LEU A 106 0.71 -20.39 27.10
N GLY A 107 0.34 -19.54 28.06
CA GLY A 107 0.72 -18.11 28.03
C GLY A 107 2.25 -17.91 28.03
N ALA A 108 2.99 -18.70 28.80
CA ALA A 108 4.45 -18.64 28.81
C ALA A 108 5.08 -19.18 27.51
N ALA A 109 4.47 -20.21 26.89
CA ALA A 109 4.92 -20.77 25.63
C ALA A 109 4.67 -19.84 24.43
N ALA A 110 3.59 -19.05 24.46
CA ALA A 110 3.26 -18.08 23.42
C ALA A 110 4.38 -17.05 23.20
N ALA A 111 5.18 -16.73 24.22
CA ALA A 111 6.35 -15.86 24.07
C ALA A 111 7.52 -16.48 23.28
N LYS A 112 7.47 -17.79 22.98
CA LYS A 112 8.55 -18.54 22.33
C LYS A 112 8.14 -19.22 21.03
N ILE A 113 6.87 -19.61 20.90
CA ILE A 113 6.34 -20.31 19.73
C ILE A 113 4.98 -19.75 19.32
N PRO A 114 4.64 -19.78 18.01
CA PRO A 114 3.28 -19.50 17.57
C PRO A 114 2.36 -20.63 18.04
N LEU A 115 1.25 -20.30 18.71
CA LEU A 115 0.30 -21.31 19.17
C LEU A 115 -1.17 -20.91 19.03
N VAL A 116 -2.04 -21.91 18.94
CA VAL A 116 -3.49 -21.80 18.98
C VAL A 116 -4.02 -22.80 19.99
N TRP A 117 -4.81 -22.35 20.96
CA TRP A 117 -5.62 -23.23 21.79
C TRP A 117 -7.10 -22.86 21.63
N ALA A 118 -7.91 -23.85 21.25
CA ALA A 118 -9.35 -23.64 21.06
C ALA A 118 -10.16 -24.88 21.42
N SER A 119 -11.32 -24.69 22.06
CA SER A 119 -12.28 -25.77 22.33
C SER A 119 -12.97 -26.29 21.07
N ASN A 120 -12.92 -25.52 19.98
CA ASN A 120 -13.54 -25.82 18.70
C ASN A 120 -12.73 -25.22 17.55
N PHE A 121 -12.41 -26.04 16.55
CA PHE A 121 -11.65 -25.63 15.36
C PHE A 121 -12.52 -25.39 14.12
N SER A 122 -13.85 -25.46 14.21
CA SER A 122 -14.73 -25.08 13.09
C SER A 122 -14.47 -23.64 12.70
N LEU A 123 -14.10 -23.41 11.44
CA LEU A 123 -13.92 -22.06 10.89
C LEU A 123 -15.24 -21.26 10.97
N GLY A 124 -16.38 -21.92 10.77
CA GLY A 124 -17.68 -21.29 10.92
C GLY A 124 -17.98 -20.83 12.35
N VAL A 125 -17.52 -21.59 13.36
CA VAL A 125 -17.63 -21.17 14.76
C VAL A 125 -16.67 -20.01 15.06
N ALA A 126 -15.46 -20.02 14.49
CA ALA A 126 -14.52 -18.91 14.65
C ALA A 126 -15.07 -17.59 14.09
N VAL A 127 -15.80 -17.64 12.96
CA VAL A 127 -16.53 -16.47 12.42
C VAL A 127 -17.71 -16.10 13.33
N LEU A 128 -18.49 -17.08 13.78
CA LEU A 128 -19.63 -16.84 14.68
C LEU A 128 -19.19 -16.17 15.99
N ASP A 129 -18.08 -16.60 16.58
CA ASP A 129 -17.51 -16.02 17.80
C ASP A 129 -17.27 -14.52 17.67
N GLU A 130 -16.64 -14.08 16.56
CA GLU A 130 -16.42 -12.66 16.29
C GLU A 130 -17.73 -11.90 16.04
N LEU A 131 -18.66 -12.49 15.28
CA LEU A 131 -19.95 -11.85 15.02
C LEU A 131 -20.75 -11.65 16.31
N VAL A 132 -20.66 -12.60 17.25
CA VAL A 132 -21.30 -12.51 18.56
C VAL A 132 -20.67 -11.40 19.40
N GLU A 133 -19.34 -11.30 19.46
CA GLU A 133 -18.65 -10.24 20.17
C GLU A 133 -19.01 -8.84 19.62
N ARG A 134 -19.01 -8.68 18.29
CA ARG A 134 -19.39 -7.43 17.62
C ARG A 134 -20.87 -7.10 17.82
N ALA A 135 -21.76 -8.10 17.73
CA ALA A 135 -23.19 -7.90 17.94
C ALA A 135 -23.49 -7.49 19.39
N ALA A 136 -22.86 -8.14 20.37
CA ALA A 136 -22.98 -7.76 21.78
C ALA A 136 -22.53 -6.32 22.03
N GLN A 137 -21.42 -5.90 21.43
CA GLN A 137 -20.91 -4.53 21.54
C GLN A 137 -21.86 -3.50 20.91
N ALA A 138 -22.44 -3.82 19.76
CA ALA A 138 -23.36 -2.93 19.05
C ALA A 138 -24.76 -2.85 19.69
N LEU A 139 -25.19 -3.93 20.36
CA LEU A 139 -26.54 -4.09 20.92
C LEU A 139 -26.51 -4.03 22.45
N ALA A 140 -25.85 -3.00 23.00
CA ALA A 140 -25.73 -2.83 24.44
C ALA A 140 -27.12 -2.78 25.11
N GLY A 141 -27.30 -3.58 26.17
CA GLY A 141 -28.55 -3.68 26.93
C GLY A 141 -29.60 -4.64 26.37
N TRP A 142 -29.33 -5.32 25.25
CA TRP A 142 -30.20 -6.39 24.75
C TRP A 142 -29.94 -7.71 25.48
N ASN A 143 -30.97 -8.55 25.59
CA ASN A 143 -30.83 -9.89 26.16
C ASN A 143 -30.05 -10.78 25.19
N CYS A 144 -29.09 -11.56 25.70
CA CYS A 144 -28.28 -12.49 24.90
C CYS A 144 -28.57 -13.94 25.32
N ASP A 145 -29.19 -14.71 24.44
CA ASP A 145 -29.52 -16.12 24.67
C ASP A 145 -28.70 -17.02 23.73
N ILE A 146 -28.07 -18.05 24.29
CA ILE A 146 -27.27 -19.04 23.57
C ILE A 146 -27.95 -20.40 23.67
N VAL A 147 -28.53 -20.85 22.57
CA VAL A 147 -29.17 -22.15 22.46
C VAL A 147 -28.28 -23.09 21.66
N GLU A 148 -27.93 -24.23 22.25
CA GLU A 148 -27.15 -25.27 21.56
C GLU A 148 -27.92 -26.59 21.43
N SER A 149 -27.69 -27.30 20.33
CA SER A 149 -28.20 -28.65 20.12
C SER A 149 -27.07 -29.59 19.72
N HIS A 150 -27.00 -30.75 20.38
CA HIS A 150 -26.02 -31.79 20.10
C HIS A 150 -26.63 -33.19 20.28
N HIS A 151 -25.95 -34.21 19.77
CA HIS A 151 -26.36 -35.61 19.91
C HIS A 151 -26.52 -36.05 21.37
N THR A 152 -27.34 -37.08 21.59
CA THR A 152 -27.74 -37.57 22.94
C THR A 152 -26.58 -38.01 23.83
N GLN A 153 -25.47 -38.45 23.23
CA GLN A 153 -24.28 -38.92 23.95
C GLN A 153 -23.32 -37.80 24.40
N LYS A 154 -23.58 -36.52 24.08
CA LYS A 154 -22.71 -35.42 24.48
C LYS A 154 -22.91 -35.10 25.97
N LYS A 155 -21.83 -35.24 26.76
CA LYS A 155 -21.87 -35.17 28.23
C LYS A 155 -21.81 -33.75 28.79
N ASP A 156 -21.03 -32.87 28.18
CA ASP A 156 -20.88 -31.47 28.58
C ASP A 156 -22.13 -30.67 28.19
N ALA A 157 -22.67 -29.86 29.11
CA ALA A 157 -23.79 -28.94 28.91
C ALA A 157 -23.67 -27.74 29.88
N PRO A 158 -23.46 -26.48 29.42
CA PRO A 158 -23.24 -26.08 28.03
C PRO A 158 -21.99 -26.71 27.41
N SER A 159 -21.94 -26.84 26.08
CA SER A 159 -20.73 -27.32 25.42
C SER A 159 -19.60 -26.33 25.50
N GLY A 160 -18.37 -26.82 25.29
CA GLY A 160 -17.20 -25.95 25.14
C GLY A 160 -17.35 -24.89 24.05
N THR A 161 -18.19 -25.12 23.03
CA THR A 161 -18.46 -24.12 21.98
C THR A 161 -19.44 -23.05 22.47
N ALA A 162 -20.52 -23.45 23.14
CA ALA A 162 -21.46 -22.51 23.74
C ALA A 162 -20.75 -21.61 24.76
N LEU A 163 -19.87 -22.17 25.60
CA LEU A 163 -19.07 -21.39 26.55
C LEU A 163 -18.12 -20.39 25.85
N THR A 164 -17.52 -20.78 24.73
CA THR A 164 -16.69 -19.87 23.92
C THR A 164 -17.52 -18.70 23.38
N LEU A 165 -18.68 -18.97 22.78
CA LEU A 165 -19.59 -17.94 22.27
C LEU A 165 -20.10 -17.03 23.40
N GLY A 166 -20.37 -17.58 24.58
CA GLY A 166 -20.76 -16.78 25.73
C GLY A 166 -19.64 -15.90 26.26
N ALA A 167 -18.39 -16.40 26.27
CA ALA A 167 -17.24 -15.55 26.58
C ALA A 167 -17.08 -14.42 25.55
N ALA A 168 -17.38 -14.65 24.27
CA ALA A 168 -17.40 -13.61 23.24
C ALA A 168 -18.50 -12.57 23.48
N ALA A 169 -19.72 -13.01 23.81
CA ALA A 169 -20.81 -12.12 24.20
C ALA A 169 -20.43 -11.25 25.42
N GLN A 170 -19.78 -11.84 26.43
CA GLN A 170 -19.29 -11.14 27.62
C GLN A 170 -18.22 -10.11 27.32
N ARG A 171 -17.27 -10.41 26.42
CA ARG A 171 -16.28 -9.42 25.95
C ARG A 171 -16.95 -8.23 25.27
N GLY A 172 -18.03 -8.47 24.53
CA GLY A 172 -18.87 -7.43 23.94
C GLY A 172 -19.82 -6.73 24.92
N GLY A 173 -19.83 -7.10 26.21
CA GLY A 173 -20.63 -6.44 27.25
C GLY A 173 -22.04 -7.00 27.45
N ALA A 174 -22.36 -8.15 26.85
CA ALA A 174 -23.64 -8.83 27.08
C ALA A 174 -23.54 -9.90 28.17
N GLU A 175 -24.66 -10.20 28.83
CA GLU A 175 -24.76 -11.29 29.81
C GLU A 175 -25.46 -12.50 29.16
N PRO A 176 -24.71 -13.56 28.77
CA PRO A 176 -25.28 -14.69 28.05
C PRO A 176 -26.05 -15.64 28.97
N GLN A 177 -27.22 -16.07 28.53
CA GLN A 177 -27.98 -17.18 29.10
C GLN A 177 -27.83 -18.42 28.21
N TYR A 178 -27.89 -19.62 28.80
CA TYR A 178 -27.63 -20.86 28.06
C TYR A 178 -28.82 -21.82 28.11
N ALA A 179 -29.14 -22.42 26.97
CA ALA A 179 -30.05 -23.55 26.88
C ALA A 179 -29.41 -24.68 26.04
N SER A 180 -29.42 -25.90 26.59
CA SER A 180 -28.77 -27.05 25.96
C SER A 180 -29.77 -28.16 25.62
N LEU A 181 -29.80 -28.55 24.36
CA LEU A 181 -30.62 -29.65 23.83
C LEU A 181 -29.76 -30.86 23.46
N ARG A 182 -30.19 -32.06 23.86
CA ARG A 182 -29.54 -33.33 23.54
C ARG A 182 -30.50 -34.20 22.74
N ALA A 183 -30.37 -34.17 21.42
CA ALA A 183 -31.35 -34.75 20.51
C ALA A 183 -30.68 -35.45 19.31
N GLY A 184 -31.19 -36.64 18.99
CA GLY A 184 -30.78 -37.42 17.82
C GLY A 184 -29.26 -37.58 17.69
N ASP A 185 -28.79 -37.40 16.46
CA ASP A 185 -27.41 -37.47 16.01
C ASP A 185 -26.80 -36.10 15.65
N ILE A 186 -27.43 -35.00 16.08
CA ILE A 186 -27.02 -33.62 15.78
C ILE A 186 -25.53 -33.43 16.11
N VAL A 187 -24.73 -33.07 15.10
CA VAL A 187 -23.29 -32.89 15.26
C VAL A 187 -22.98 -31.65 16.10
N GLY A 188 -23.71 -30.57 15.88
CA GLY A 188 -23.66 -29.36 16.69
C GLY A 188 -24.37 -28.19 16.02
N GLU A 189 -25.38 -27.63 16.67
CA GLU A 189 -26.04 -26.39 16.28
C GLU A 189 -25.87 -25.38 17.42
N HIS A 190 -25.52 -24.14 17.09
CA HIS A 190 -25.36 -23.05 18.05
C HIS A 190 -26.07 -21.82 17.49
N LEU A 191 -27.10 -21.38 18.20
CA LEU A 191 -27.85 -20.16 17.92
C LEU A 191 -27.53 -19.17 19.04
N VAL A 192 -27.10 -17.98 18.67
CA VAL A 192 -26.97 -16.84 19.57
C VAL A 192 -28.00 -15.80 19.15
N GLN A 193 -28.87 -15.43 20.08
CA GLN A 193 -29.94 -14.48 19.84
C GLN A 193 -29.75 -13.25 20.71
N PHE A 194 -29.82 -12.09 20.07
CA PHE A 194 -29.92 -10.80 20.75
C PHE A 194 -31.37 -10.33 20.63
N THR A 195 -32.03 -10.05 21.76
CA THR A 195 -33.45 -9.66 21.79
C THR A 195 -33.67 -8.29 22.41
N GLY A 196 -34.39 -7.42 21.70
CA GLY A 196 -34.81 -6.09 22.12
C GLY A 196 -36.34 -5.95 22.15
N LEU A 197 -36.84 -4.72 22.33
CA LEU A 197 -38.28 -4.48 22.36
C LEU A 197 -38.88 -4.54 20.94
N GLY A 198 -39.56 -5.65 20.62
CA GLY A 198 -40.26 -5.83 19.35
C GLY A 198 -39.42 -6.39 18.20
N GLU A 199 -38.15 -6.73 18.46
CA GLU A 199 -37.24 -7.27 17.45
C GLU A 199 -36.18 -8.20 18.06
N ARG A 200 -35.57 -9.02 17.21
CA ARG A 200 -34.45 -9.89 17.58
C ARG A 200 -33.54 -10.15 16.39
N ILE A 201 -32.27 -10.41 16.68
CA ILE A 201 -31.26 -10.86 15.71
C ILE A 201 -30.78 -12.24 16.14
N GLU A 202 -30.71 -13.17 15.19
CA GLU A 202 -30.24 -14.55 15.41
C GLU A 202 -29.00 -14.82 14.56
N LEU A 203 -27.94 -15.31 15.20
CA LEU A 203 -26.72 -15.78 14.57
C LEU A 203 -26.63 -17.29 14.76
N VAL A 204 -26.65 -18.05 13.66
CA VAL A 204 -26.76 -19.52 13.72
C VAL A 204 -25.63 -20.20 12.97
N HIS A 205 -24.95 -21.13 13.65
CA HIS A 205 -24.01 -22.06 13.05
C HIS A 205 -24.51 -23.50 13.16
N ARG A 206 -24.54 -24.20 12.03
CA ARG A 206 -24.94 -25.62 11.93
C ARG A 206 -23.78 -26.47 11.41
N ALA A 207 -23.25 -27.34 12.26
CA ALA A 207 -22.32 -28.39 11.85
C ALA A 207 -23.12 -29.60 11.33
N THR A 208 -22.91 -29.97 10.08
CA THR A 208 -23.49 -31.18 9.47
C THR A 208 -22.50 -32.35 9.43
N ASN A 209 -21.21 -32.07 9.65
CA ASN A 209 -20.13 -33.05 9.60
C ASN A 209 -19.09 -32.74 10.68
N ARG A 210 -18.55 -33.78 11.34
CA ARG A 210 -17.48 -33.64 12.34
C ARG A 210 -16.10 -33.37 11.72
N ASP A 211 -15.91 -33.71 10.46
CA ASP A 211 -14.65 -33.47 9.75
C ASP A 211 -14.27 -31.98 9.70
N ILE A 212 -15.26 -31.07 9.83
CA ILE A 212 -14.99 -29.62 9.85
C ILE A 212 -14.02 -29.22 10.96
N PHE A 213 -14.02 -29.93 12.10
CA PHE A 213 -13.11 -29.64 13.20
C PHE A 213 -11.67 -30.03 12.85
N ALA A 214 -11.48 -31.19 12.22
CA ALA A 214 -10.17 -31.67 11.80
C ALA A 214 -9.64 -30.85 10.61
N ARG A 215 -10.50 -30.52 9.63
CA ARG A 215 -10.17 -29.59 8.54
C ARG A 215 -9.74 -28.21 9.07
N GLY A 216 -10.44 -27.71 10.08
CA GLY A 216 -10.10 -26.44 10.72
C GLY A 216 -8.79 -26.46 11.51
N ALA A 217 -8.46 -27.56 12.19
CA ALA A 217 -7.16 -27.71 12.85
C ALA A 217 -6.00 -27.83 11.84
N LEU A 218 -6.20 -28.56 10.74
CA LEU A 218 -5.22 -28.59 9.62
C LEU A 218 -5.07 -27.21 8.97
N PHE A 219 -6.17 -26.47 8.81
CA PHE A 219 -6.13 -25.08 8.34
C PHE A 219 -5.30 -24.20 9.28
N ALA A 220 -5.57 -24.28 10.59
CA ALA A 220 -4.83 -23.52 11.59
C ALA A 220 -3.33 -23.86 11.52
N ALA A 221 -2.97 -25.15 11.43
CA ALA A 221 -1.57 -25.57 11.34
C ALA A 221 -0.85 -24.98 10.13
N ARG A 222 -1.49 -24.98 8.95
CA ARG A 222 -0.92 -24.35 7.73
C ARG A 222 -0.72 -22.85 7.89
N ARG A 223 -1.65 -22.16 8.56
CA ARG A 223 -1.61 -20.70 8.75
C ARG A 223 -0.69 -20.27 9.89
N LEU A 224 -0.33 -21.18 10.78
CA LEU A 224 0.56 -20.95 11.91
C LEU A 224 2.03 -21.05 11.50
N GLN A 225 2.35 -21.81 10.45
CA GLN A 225 3.72 -21.91 9.93
C GLN A 225 4.27 -20.54 9.54
N GLY A 226 5.44 -20.18 10.10
CA GLY A 226 6.11 -18.91 9.81
C GLY A 226 5.53 -17.68 10.51
N ARG A 227 4.52 -17.85 11.39
CA ARG A 227 4.03 -16.77 12.27
C ARG A 227 5.03 -16.50 13.40
N ALA A 228 5.00 -15.27 13.93
CA ALA A 228 5.79 -14.89 15.10
C ALA A 228 5.30 -15.64 16.35
N ALA A 229 6.13 -15.67 17.39
CA ALA A 229 5.73 -16.25 18.67
C ALA A 229 4.61 -15.41 19.30
N ASP A 230 3.40 -15.96 19.33
CA ASP A 230 2.22 -15.38 19.99
C ASP A 230 1.10 -16.43 20.14
N SER A 231 0.07 -16.08 20.92
CA SER A 231 -1.17 -16.83 21.05
C SER A 231 -2.22 -16.31 20.06
N TYR A 232 -2.52 -17.11 19.04
CA TYR A 232 -3.50 -16.79 18.01
C TYR A 232 -4.85 -17.48 18.30
N ARG A 233 -5.95 -16.80 17.97
CA ARG A 233 -7.27 -17.43 17.83
C ARG A 233 -7.40 -18.04 16.44
N VAL A 234 -8.27 -19.03 16.29
CA VAL A 234 -8.60 -19.61 14.96
C VAL A 234 -9.06 -18.52 13.98
N ARG A 235 -9.73 -17.48 14.49
CA ARG A 235 -10.16 -16.32 13.71
C ARG A 235 -8.99 -15.51 13.13
N ASP A 236 -7.96 -15.26 13.91
CA ASP A 236 -6.80 -14.46 13.51
C ASP A 236 -6.03 -15.13 12.35
N LEU A 237 -6.27 -16.44 12.16
CA LEU A 237 -5.70 -17.23 11.08
C LEU A 237 -6.57 -17.29 9.82
N LEU A 238 -7.81 -16.79 9.82
CA LEU A 238 -8.66 -16.74 8.63
C LEU A 238 -8.12 -15.75 7.60
N ASP A 239 -7.56 -14.64 8.08
CA ASP A 239 -6.91 -13.63 7.26
C ASP A 239 -5.54 -14.15 6.77
N GLY A 240 -5.16 -13.82 5.52
CA GLY A 240 -3.96 -14.39 4.88
C GLY A 240 -2.67 -14.14 5.69
N PRO A 241 -1.60 -14.93 5.48
CA PRO A 241 -0.27 -14.53 5.97
C PRO A 241 0.07 -13.16 5.36
N GLY A 242 0.17 -12.14 6.22
CA GLY A 242 0.26 -10.72 5.82
C GLY A 242 -1.00 -9.87 6.09
N GLN A 243 -2.05 -10.43 6.70
CA GLN A 243 -3.26 -9.70 7.09
C GLN A 243 -3.56 -9.72 8.60
N SER A 244 -2.63 -10.17 9.45
CA SER A 244 -2.78 -10.01 10.90
C SER A 244 -2.30 -8.61 11.33
N GLU A 245 -3.20 -7.87 11.97
CA GLU A 245 -2.93 -6.72 12.84
C GLU A 245 -2.40 -5.42 12.20
N ASN A 246 -3.17 -4.86 11.27
CA ASN A 246 -3.22 -3.40 11.10
C ASN A 246 -4.63 -2.83 11.35
N SER A 247 -5.51 -3.58 12.03
CA SER A 247 -6.83 -3.07 12.44
C SER A 247 -6.86 -2.48 13.85
N VAL A 248 -5.71 -2.17 14.44
CA VAL A 248 -5.63 -0.95 15.24
C VAL A 248 -5.30 0.12 14.21
N THR A 249 -6.30 0.84 13.73
CA THR A 249 -6.06 2.03 12.90
C THR A 249 -5.29 3.00 13.78
N GLN A 250 -3.95 2.99 13.66
CA GLN A 250 -3.13 3.96 14.37
C GLN A 250 -3.65 5.35 14.01
N ALA A 251 -3.88 6.18 15.02
CA ALA A 251 -4.42 7.51 14.79
C ALA A 251 -3.46 8.32 13.89
N ALA A 252 -4.03 9.18 13.05
CA ALA A 252 -3.29 10.15 12.29
C ALA A 252 -4.00 11.49 12.29
N ILE A 253 -3.23 12.58 12.26
CA ILE A 253 -3.74 13.93 12.11
C ILE A 253 -3.02 14.66 10.98
N LEU A 254 -3.76 15.51 10.28
CA LEU A 254 -3.23 16.56 9.43
C LEU A 254 -3.57 17.90 10.08
N VAL A 255 -2.56 18.72 10.32
CA VAL A 255 -2.72 20.07 10.85
C VAL A 255 -2.18 21.07 9.83
N LEU A 256 -3.02 22.03 9.43
CA LEU A 256 -2.63 23.14 8.56
C LEU A 256 -2.07 24.31 9.37
N GLU A 257 -1.26 25.16 8.74
CA GLU A 257 -0.67 26.34 9.39
C GLU A 257 -1.72 27.32 9.97
N ASP A 258 -2.94 27.33 9.41
CA ASP A 258 -4.08 28.12 9.89
C ASP A 258 -4.76 27.53 11.15
N GLY A 259 -4.31 26.37 11.63
CA GLY A 259 -4.86 25.68 12.80
C GLY A 259 -5.97 24.70 12.49
N THR A 260 -6.37 24.52 11.22
CA THR A 260 -7.35 23.50 10.85
C THR A 260 -6.77 22.11 11.10
N VAL A 261 -7.50 21.28 11.85
CA VAL A 261 -7.15 19.89 12.15
C VAL A 261 -8.09 18.94 11.41
N PHE A 262 -7.51 17.90 10.83
CA PHE A 262 -8.21 16.74 10.31
C PHE A 262 -7.73 15.50 11.04
N GLU A 263 -8.66 14.77 11.65
CA GLU A 263 -8.41 13.51 12.34
C GLU A 263 -8.81 12.36 11.43
N GLY A 264 -7.95 11.35 11.36
CA GLY A 264 -8.13 10.20 10.51
C GLY A 264 -7.30 9.01 10.96
N GLU A 265 -7.07 8.12 10.03
CA GLU A 265 -6.42 6.83 10.27
C GLU A 265 -5.10 6.76 9.49
N SER A 266 -4.06 6.24 10.13
CA SER A 266 -2.78 5.99 9.48
C SER A 266 -2.94 4.89 8.44
N VAL A 267 -2.49 5.17 7.21
CA VAL A 267 -2.43 4.21 6.10
C VAL A 267 -1.02 4.15 5.49
N GLY A 268 -0.02 4.63 6.23
CA GLY A 268 1.39 4.63 5.84
C GLY A 268 2.29 4.37 7.04
N ALA A 269 3.56 4.78 6.94
CA ALA A 269 4.50 4.69 8.05
C ALA A 269 4.14 5.65 9.19
N PRO A 270 4.38 5.28 10.47
CA PRO A 270 4.26 6.20 11.59
C PRO A 270 5.35 7.28 11.52
N GLY A 271 5.07 8.46 12.06
CA GLY A 271 6.02 9.56 12.13
C GLY A 271 5.38 10.93 11.97
N LEU A 272 6.23 11.94 11.82
CA LEU A 272 5.85 13.32 11.52
C LEU A 272 6.49 13.72 10.20
N SER A 273 5.66 14.12 9.24
CA SER A 273 6.09 14.73 7.98
C SER A 273 5.57 16.15 7.88
N VAL A 274 6.29 17.02 7.16
CA VAL A 274 5.97 18.45 7.00
C VAL A 274 6.21 18.85 5.54
N GLY A 275 5.29 19.65 4.98
CA GLY A 275 5.38 20.12 3.61
C GLY A 275 4.24 21.05 3.23
N GLU A 276 4.26 21.55 1.99
CA GLU A 276 3.14 22.32 1.43
C GLU A 276 2.03 21.34 1.01
N VAL A 277 0.81 21.56 1.49
CA VAL A 277 -0.36 20.73 1.20
C VAL A 277 -0.98 21.20 -0.11
N VAL A 278 -1.04 20.30 -1.08
CA VAL A 278 -1.67 20.50 -2.38
C VAL A 278 -2.78 19.48 -2.60
N PHE A 279 -3.67 19.74 -3.56
CA PHE A 279 -4.67 18.75 -3.99
C PHE A 279 -4.49 18.43 -5.47
N ASN A 280 -4.65 17.16 -5.86
CA ASN A 280 -4.63 16.73 -7.25
C ASN A 280 -5.95 16.04 -7.63
N THR A 281 -6.51 16.42 -8.79
CA THR A 281 -7.83 15.98 -9.26
C THR A 281 -7.82 14.69 -10.08
N ALA A 282 -6.66 14.10 -10.36
CA ALA A 282 -6.55 12.85 -11.09
C ALA A 282 -7.30 11.72 -10.36
N MET A 283 -8.15 10.99 -11.08
CA MET A 283 -8.90 9.86 -10.55
C MET A 283 -8.14 8.53 -10.62
N THR A 284 -7.09 8.48 -11.43
CA THR A 284 -6.21 7.33 -11.63
C THR A 284 -4.75 7.80 -11.62
N GLY A 285 -3.83 6.86 -11.40
CA GLY A 285 -2.40 7.15 -11.46
C GLY A 285 -1.80 7.72 -10.17
N TYR A 286 -2.30 7.26 -9.01
CA TYR A 286 -1.83 7.75 -7.72
C TYR A 286 -0.38 7.35 -7.42
N GLN A 287 0.13 6.25 -8.00
CA GLN A 287 1.52 5.83 -7.80
C GLN A 287 2.49 6.74 -8.55
N GLU A 288 2.16 7.03 -9.81
CA GLU A 288 2.87 7.95 -10.68
C GLU A 288 2.93 9.34 -10.04
N VAL A 289 1.81 9.81 -9.44
CA VAL A 289 1.77 11.05 -8.65
C VAL A 289 2.70 11.00 -7.45
N LEU A 290 2.69 9.93 -6.64
CA LEU A 290 3.52 9.85 -5.43
C LEU A 290 5.03 9.82 -5.73
N THR A 291 5.39 9.27 -6.89
CA THR A 291 6.78 9.13 -7.35
C THR A 291 7.26 10.25 -8.26
N ASP A 292 6.40 11.18 -8.67
CA ASP A 292 6.79 12.38 -9.42
C ASP A 292 7.68 13.30 -8.55
N PRO A 293 8.95 13.56 -8.96
CA PRO A 293 9.87 14.43 -8.23
C PRO A 293 9.36 15.84 -7.96
N SER A 294 8.41 16.32 -8.76
CA SER A 294 7.85 17.67 -8.63
C SER A 294 7.07 17.85 -7.33
N TYR A 295 6.64 16.76 -6.66
CA TYR A 295 6.03 16.80 -5.32
C TYR A 295 7.02 16.79 -4.15
N ALA A 296 8.33 16.94 -4.40
CA ALA A 296 9.29 17.03 -3.31
C ALA A 296 8.89 18.12 -2.31
N ARG A 297 8.86 17.76 -1.01
CA ARG A 297 8.40 18.63 0.09
C ARG A 297 6.91 19.04 0.03
N GLN A 298 6.09 18.35 -0.76
CA GLN A 298 4.65 18.55 -0.80
C GLN A 298 3.88 17.34 -0.28
N MET A 299 2.76 17.59 0.41
CA MET A 299 1.80 16.55 0.81
C MET A 299 0.65 16.54 -0.19
N VAL A 300 0.39 15.38 -0.78
CA VAL A 300 -0.57 15.24 -1.86
C VAL A 300 -1.94 14.82 -1.32
N THR A 301 -2.92 15.70 -1.48
CA THR A 301 -4.34 15.38 -1.26
C THR A 301 -4.96 14.89 -2.56
N LEU A 302 -5.41 13.65 -2.63
CA LEU A 302 -6.12 13.14 -3.81
C LEU A 302 -7.63 13.35 -3.65
N THR A 303 -8.26 13.99 -4.64
CA THR A 303 -9.68 14.33 -4.53
C THR A 303 -10.60 13.14 -4.83
N TYR A 304 -10.14 12.17 -5.62
CA TYR A 304 -10.90 10.94 -5.86
C TYR A 304 -10.92 10.10 -4.56
N PRO A 305 -12.10 9.65 -4.10
CA PRO A 305 -12.23 9.17 -2.73
C PRO A 305 -11.53 7.84 -2.46
N HIS A 306 -11.47 6.92 -3.43
CA HIS A 306 -10.90 5.59 -3.25
C HIS A 306 -9.51 5.49 -3.89
N ILE A 307 -8.47 5.51 -3.07
CA ILE A 307 -7.07 5.50 -3.54
C ILE A 307 -6.41 4.19 -3.12
N GLY A 308 -5.79 3.48 -4.07
CA GLY A 308 -5.20 2.16 -3.83
C GLY A 308 -5.93 0.99 -4.50
N ASN A 309 -6.99 1.25 -5.27
CA ASN A 309 -7.84 0.23 -5.91
C ASN A 309 -7.06 -0.78 -6.77
N THR A 310 -5.96 -0.33 -7.39
CA THR A 310 -5.15 -1.13 -8.31
C THR A 310 -3.85 -1.65 -7.68
N GLY A 311 -3.64 -1.42 -6.38
CA GLY A 311 -2.37 -1.71 -5.70
C GLY A 311 -1.20 -0.93 -6.30
N MET A 312 0.00 -1.46 -6.13
CA MET A 312 1.23 -0.87 -6.65
C MET A 312 2.00 -1.86 -7.53
N THR A 313 2.80 -1.33 -8.45
CA THR A 313 3.69 -2.10 -9.34
C THR A 313 4.94 -1.29 -9.68
N ASP A 314 6.11 -1.90 -9.74
CA ASP A 314 7.34 -1.15 -10.05
C ASP A 314 7.34 -0.49 -11.44
N GLN A 315 6.48 -0.94 -12.34
CA GLN A 315 6.31 -0.38 -13.69
C GLN A 315 5.70 1.03 -13.70
N ASP A 316 4.96 1.43 -12.66
CA ASP A 316 4.24 2.71 -12.56
C ASP A 316 5.04 3.77 -11.78
N ASN A 317 6.31 3.50 -11.47
CA ASN A 317 7.18 4.49 -10.83
C ASN A 317 7.71 5.50 -11.86
N GLU A 318 7.47 6.79 -11.61
CA GLU A 318 8.01 7.89 -12.42
C GLU A 318 9.39 8.37 -11.94
N ALA A 319 9.89 7.84 -10.83
CA ALA A 319 11.25 8.04 -10.35
C ALA A 319 11.73 6.85 -9.50
N SER A 320 12.99 6.86 -9.10
CA SER A 320 13.59 5.79 -8.29
C SER A 320 13.05 5.68 -6.85
N LYS A 321 12.33 6.69 -6.36
CA LYS A 321 11.74 6.74 -5.02
C LYS A 321 10.47 7.59 -4.98
N VAL A 322 9.81 7.55 -3.82
CA VAL A 322 8.69 8.46 -3.49
C VAL A 322 9.26 9.83 -3.19
N TRP A 323 8.67 10.85 -3.80
CA TRP A 323 9.08 12.25 -3.60
C TRP A 323 8.08 13.06 -2.81
N SER A 324 6.79 12.72 -2.89
CA SER A 324 5.79 13.32 -2.00
C SER A 324 6.16 13.14 -0.52
N ALA A 325 6.01 14.21 0.25
CA ALA A 325 6.26 14.22 1.69
C ALA A 325 5.19 13.46 2.48
N GLY A 326 4.00 13.28 1.91
CA GLY A 326 2.93 12.51 2.51
C GLY A 326 1.72 12.39 1.59
N LEU A 327 0.83 11.46 1.92
CA LEU A 327 -0.40 11.19 1.19
C LEU A 327 -1.63 11.44 2.06
N ILE A 328 -2.62 12.15 1.50
CA ILE A 328 -3.87 12.50 2.17
C ILE A 328 -5.04 12.03 1.32
N VAL A 329 -5.84 11.10 1.84
CA VAL A 329 -6.94 10.47 1.08
C VAL A 329 -8.21 10.35 1.91
N ARG A 330 -9.33 10.10 1.23
CA ARG A 330 -10.61 9.85 1.90
C ARG A 330 -10.72 8.40 2.35
N ASP A 331 -10.36 7.46 1.50
CA ASP A 331 -10.52 6.02 1.75
C ASP A 331 -9.40 5.24 1.04
N VAL A 332 -8.86 4.24 1.75
CA VAL A 332 -7.96 3.22 1.18
C VAL A 332 -8.71 1.90 1.16
N PRO A 333 -8.86 1.25 0.00
CA PRO A 333 -9.62 0.01 -0.10
C PRO A 333 -8.91 -1.10 0.66
N ARG A 334 -9.70 -1.94 1.34
CA ARG A 334 -9.18 -3.10 2.10
C ARG A 334 -8.35 -4.08 1.26
N ARG A 335 -8.62 -4.16 -0.05
CA ARG A 335 -7.93 -5.05 -0.97
C ARG A 335 -7.75 -4.38 -2.33
N PRO A 336 -6.53 -4.35 -2.88
CA PRO A 336 -6.32 -3.97 -4.27
C PRO A 336 -6.81 -5.08 -5.22
N SER A 337 -7.31 -4.69 -6.39
CA SER A 337 -7.82 -5.60 -7.42
C SER A 337 -7.42 -5.13 -8.82
N SER A 338 -6.20 -5.49 -9.21
CA SER A 338 -5.67 -5.32 -10.57
C SER A 338 -4.74 -6.48 -10.89
N TRP A 339 -4.71 -6.92 -12.15
CA TRP A 339 -3.79 -7.96 -12.62
C TRP A 339 -2.32 -7.52 -12.54
N ARG A 340 -2.06 -6.20 -12.50
CA ARG A 340 -0.71 -5.60 -12.33
C ARG A 340 -0.32 -5.42 -10.86
N SER A 341 -1.25 -5.57 -9.91
CA SER A 341 -1.00 -5.32 -8.49
C SER A 341 0.02 -6.31 -7.94
N GLN A 342 1.14 -5.80 -7.41
CA GLN A 342 2.18 -6.59 -6.75
C GLN A 342 2.12 -6.45 -5.22
N VAL A 343 1.73 -5.28 -4.72
CA VAL A 343 1.63 -4.97 -3.29
C VAL A 343 0.50 -3.97 -3.03
N SER A 344 -0.04 -3.92 -1.81
CA SER A 344 -1.06 -2.93 -1.44
C SER A 344 -0.46 -1.53 -1.33
N LEU A 345 -1.28 -0.48 -1.48
CA LEU A 345 -0.86 0.91 -1.23
C LEU A 345 -0.28 1.08 0.17
N GLN A 346 -0.97 0.54 1.19
CA GLN A 346 -0.57 0.68 2.59
C GLN A 346 0.81 0.04 2.84
N ASP A 347 1.01 -1.20 2.42
CA ASP A 347 2.28 -1.90 2.61
C ASP A 347 3.41 -1.19 1.85
N TRP A 348 3.12 -0.70 0.64
CA TRP A 348 4.11 0.03 -0.18
C TRP A 348 4.55 1.34 0.49
N LEU A 349 3.62 2.09 1.09
CA LEU A 349 3.92 3.32 1.84
C LEU A 349 4.74 3.03 3.10
N ILE A 350 4.36 2.00 3.88
CA ILE A 350 5.07 1.59 5.09
C ILE A 350 6.52 1.18 4.76
N GLN A 351 6.71 0.34 3.74
CA GLN A 351 8.03 -0.10 3.29
C GLN A 351 8.95 1.06 2.88
N ARG A 352 8.37 2.18 2.43
CA ARG A 352 9.09 3.37 1.96
C ARG A 352 9.14 4.50 2.98
N GLY A 353 8.63 4.29 4.19
CA GLY A 353 8.64 5.30 5.25
C GLY A 353 7.76 6.52 4.97
N VAL A 354 6.72 6.38 4.13
CA VAL A 354 5.85 7.49 3.73
C VAL A 354 4.69 7.61 4.72
N VAL A 355 4.57 8.77 5.37
CA VAL A 355 3.48 9.06 6.31
C VAL A 355 2.21 9.40 5.52
N ALA A 356 1.08 8.75 5.84
CA ALA A 356 -0.17 8.92 5.11
C ALA A 356 -1.40 8.82 6.01
N ILE A 357 -2.44 9.59 5.66
CA ILE A 357 -3.70 9.68 6.40
C ILE A 357 -4.89 9.37 5.48
N ALA A 358 -5.81 8.53 5.97
CA ALA A 358 -7.12 8.25 5.38
C ALA A 358 -8.25 8.66 6.32
N GLY A 359 -9.50 8.54 5.87
CA GLY A 359 -10.69 8.79 6.70
C GLY A 359 -11.11 10.25 6.82
N ILE A 360 -10.37 11.19 6.21
CA ILE A 360 -10.66 12.63 6.33
C ILE A 360 -11.56 13.14 5.20
N ASP A 361 -12.21 14.29 5.43
CA ASP A 361 -12.96 15.01 4.39
C ASP A 361 -12.00 15.75 3.43
N THR A 362 -11.49 15.02 2.43
CA THR A 362 -10.62 15.59 1.39
C THR A 362 -11.31 16.66 0.54
N ARG A 363 -12.65 16.67 0.48
CA ARG A 363 -13.42 17.73 -0.21
C ARG A 363 -13.38 19.03 0.59
N LYS A 364 -13.54 18.98 1.92
CA LYS A 364 -13.34 20.14 2.80
C LYS A 364 -11.93 20.68 2.67
N LEU A 365 -10.91 19.81 2.74
CA LEU A 365 -9.51 20.21 2.56
C LEU A 365 -9.27 20.90 1.21
N THR A 366 -9.73 20.28 0.12
CA THR A 366 -9.62 20.85 -1.24
C THR A 366 -10.25 22.24 -1.34
N ARG A 367 -11.42 22.45 -0.72
CA ARG A 367 -12.07 23.77 -0.70
C ARG A 367 -11.26 24.80 0.07
N ILE A 368 -10.69 24.42 1.22
CA ILE A 368 -9.82 25.30 2.01
C ILE A 368 -8.61 25.72 1.18
N LEU A 369 -7.93 24.78 0.54
CA LEU A 369 -6.75 25.07 -0.29
C LEU A 369 -7.08 25.91 -1.52
N ARG A 370 -8.24 25.69 -2.15
CA ARG A 370 -8.71 26.52 -3.27
C ARG A 370 -9.04 27.95 -2.83
N GLU A 371 -9.70 28.12 -1.69
CA GLU A 371 -10.19 29.43 -1.21
C GLU A 371 -9.09 30.25 -0.53
N LYS A 372 -8.15 29.61 0.18
CA LYS A 372 -7.08 30.29 0.92
C LYS A 372 -5.69 30.19 0.26
N GLY A 373 -5.57 29.40 -0.82
CA GLY A 373 -4.30 29.04 -1.42
C GLY A 373 -3.66 27.81 -0.79
N ALA A 374 -2.56 27.33 -1.39
CA ALA A 374 -1.74 26.26 -0.82
C ALA A 374 -1.23 26.66 0.56
N GLN A 375 -1.28 25.72 1.51
CA GLN A 375 -0.90 25.96 2.90
C GLN A 375 0.15 24.96 3.34
N ASN A 376 1.02 25.38 4.25
CA ASN A 376 1.91 24.44 4.91
C ASN A 376 1.12 23.55 5.86
N GLY A 377 1.52 22.29 5.98
CA GLY A 377 0.87 21.32 6.83
C GLY A 377 1.85 20.33 7.45
N ALA A 378 1.42 19.75 8.54
CA ALA A 378 2.10 18.69 9.26
C ALA A 378 1.19 17.48 9.36
N LEU A 379 1.69 16.33 8.92
CA LEU A 379 1.01 15.05 8.99
C LEU A 379 1.71 14.20 10.04
N MET A 380 0.98 13.79 11.07
CA MET A 380 1.49 12.98 12.17
C MET A 380 0.69 11.69 12.27
N ALA A 381 1.36 10.55 12.36
CA ALA A 381 0.73 9.23 12.43
C ALA A 381 1.45 8.32 13.45
N GLY A 382 0.69 7.46 14.13
CA GLY A 382 1.21 6.53 15.14
C GLY A 382 0.91 6.97 16.56
N ASP A 383 1.63 6.39 17.53
CA ASP A 383 1.46 6.73 18.95
C ASP A 383 1.98 8.15 19.25
N GLY A 384 1.39 8.82 20.25
CA GLY A 384 1.87 10.13 20.69
C GLY A 384 1.50 11.30 19.77
N ILE A 385 0.32 11.23 19.14
CA ILE A 385 -0.27 12.34 18.38
C ILE A 385 -0.34 13.60 19.24
N ASP A 386 0.23 14.70 18.73
CA ASP A 386 0.28 16.00 19.38
C ASP A 386 -0.04 17.10 18.35
N VAL A 387 -1.23 17.69 18.49
CA VAL A 387 -1.75 18.74 17.61
C VAL A 387 -0.91 20.01 17.69
N GLU A 388 -0.44 20.40 18.87
CA GLU A 388 0.35 21.62 19.05
C GLU A 388 1.73 21.48 18.41
N LYS A 389 2.38 20.33 18.60
CA LYS A 389 3.64 20.00 17.93
C LYS A 389 3.48 19.97 16.41
N ALA A 390 2.39 19.40 15.90
CA ALA A 390 2.10 19.40 14.46
C ALA A 390 1.86 20.82 13.94
N LEU A 391 1.08 21.65 14.64
CA LEU A 391 0.85 23.04 14.28
C LEU A 391 2.13 23.87 14.27
N GLU A 392 2.99 23.69 15.29
CA GLU A 392 4.30 24.34 15.35
C GLU A 392 5.18 23.93 14.17
N ALA A 393 5.20 22.63 13.83
CA ALA A 393 5.95 22.13 12.69
C ALA A 393 5.43 22.68 11.35
N ALA A 394 4.11 22.73 11.15
CA ALA A 394 3.49 23.31 9.96
C ALA A 394 3.87 24.80 9.78
N ARG A 395 3.82 25.58 10.87
CA ARG A 395 4.17 27.03 10.85
C ARG A 395 5.67 27.30 10.69
N LYS A 396 6.54 26.37 11.11
CA LYS A 396 8.00 26.48 10.94
C LYS A 396 8.47 26.12 9.54
N PHE A 397 7.63 25.49 8.72
CA PHE A 397 8.00 25.16 7.35
C PHE A 397 8.15 26.46 6.53
N PRO A 398 9.27 26.70 5.84
CA PRO A 398 9.52 28.00 5.20
C PRO A 398 8.65 28.25 3.95
N GLY A 399 7.91 27.24 3.49
CA GLY A 399 7.20 27.25 2.21
C GLY A 399 8.12 27.01 1.02
N LEU A 400 7.55 26.74 -0.17
CA LEU A 400 8.35 26.42 -1.37
C LEU A 400 8.95 27.63 -2.08
N LYS A 401 8.47 28.85 -1.78
CA LYS A 401 8.93 30.06 -2.46
C LYS A 401 10.40 30.34 -2.11
N GLY A 402 11.24 30.55 -3.12
CA GLY A 402 12.68 30.72 -2.96
C GLY A 402 13.44 29.42 -2.62
N MET A 403 12.81 28.24 -2.62
CA MET A 403 13.50 26.97 -2.45
C MET A 403 13.90 26.38 -3.81
N ASP A 404 15.21 26.32 -4.07
CA ASP A 404 15.78 25.49 -5.12
C ASP A 404 15.76 24.02 -4.67
N LEU A 405 14.71 23.31 -5.08
CA LEU A 405 14.55 21.87 -4.86
C LEU A 405 15.06 21.05 -6.05
N ALA A 406 15.31 21.67 -7.21
CA ALA A 406 15.87 20.99 -8.38
C ALA A 406 17.24 20.36 -8.06
N LYS A 407 18.13 21.06 -7.36
CA LYS A 407 19.40 20.49 -6.90
C LYS A 407 19.28 19.37 -5.86
N VAL A 408 18.12 19.24 -5.21
CA VAL A 408 17.87 18.22 -4.18
C VAL A 408 17.41 16.92 -4.81
N VAL A 409 16.70 17.00 -5.94
CA VAL A 409 16.09 15.85 -6.58
C VAL A 409 16.83 15.30 -7.79
N THR A 410 17.76 16.08 -8.33
CA THR A 410 18.60 15.71 -9.47
C THR A 410 19.47 14.48 -9.19
N THR A 411 19.83 13.76 -10.25
CA THR A 411 20.84 12.70 -10.23
C THR A 411 22.21 13.19 -9.76
N ASP A 412 22.93 12.33 -9.02
CA ASP A 412 24.31 12.59 -8.59
C ASP A 412 25.33 12.46 -9.74
N LYS A 413 25.01 11.68 -10.77
CA LYS A 413 25.94 11.34 -11.87
C LYS A 413 25.22 11.30 -13.20
N THR A 414 25.96 11.65 -14.24
CA THR A 414 25.52 11.50 -15.63
C THR A 414 25.28 10.02 -15.96
N TYR A 415 24.17 9.74 -16.66
CA TYR A 415 23.85 8.40 -17.16
C TYR A 415 23.17 8.48 -18.53
N VAL A 416 23.11 7.34 -19.23
CA VAL A 416 22.45 7.23 -20.54
C VAL A 416 21.14 6.47 -20.39
N TRP A 417 20.10 6.93 -21.06
CA TRP A 417 18.79 6.32 -21.13
C TRP A 417 18.41 5.99 -22.57
N THR A 418 17.96 4.75 -22.79
CA THR A 418 17.58 4.21 -24.12
C THR A 418 16.27 3.43 -24.11
N GLU A 419 15.64 3.27 -22.95
CA GLU A 419 14.41 2.50 -22.79
C GLU A 419 13.18 3.35 -23.17
N GLY A 420 12.29 2.85 -24.03
CA GLY A 420 11.05 3.51 -24.45
C GLY A 420 9.87 3.26 -23.50
N GLN A 421 8.65 3.59 -23.94
CA GLN A 421 7.47 3.39 -23.09
C GLN A 421 7.14 1.90 -22.90
N LEU A 422 6.37 1.57 -21.87
CA LEU A 422 5.90 0.20 -21.64
C LEU A 422 4.86 -0.17 -22.69
N ASP A 423 5.15 -1.17 -23.50
CA ASP A 423 4.15 -1.86 -24.31
C ASP A 423 3.47 -2.92 -23.43
N LEU A 424 2.19 -2.70 -23.13
CA LEU A 424 1.40 -3.60 -22.27
C LEU A 424 1.10 -4.94 -22.95
N ASP A 425 0.98 -4.99 -24.27
CA ASP A 425 0.69 -6.22 -25.02
C ASP A 425 1.92 -7.13 -25.04
N ALA A 426 3.10 -6.53 -25.24
CA ALA A 426 4.38 -7.24 -25.17
C ALA A 426 4.87 -7.44 -23.72
N ASN A 427 4.31 -6.70 -22.76
CA ASN A 427 4.81 -6.55 -21.39
C ASN A 427 6.33 -6.30 -21.35
N ALA A 428 6.79 -5.41 -22.23
CA ALA A 428 8.19 -5.07 -22.42
C ALA A 428 8.31 -3.58 -22.76
N PHE A 429 9.43 -2.97 -22.40
CA PHE A 429 9.70 -1.60 -22.80
C PHE A 429 10.13 -1.54 -24.27
N VAL A 430 9.60 -0.56 -24.99
CA VAL A 430 9.92 -0.33 -26.40
C VAL A 430 11.40 0.01 -26.54
N SER A 431 12.06 -0.49 -27.58
CA SER A 431 13.46 -0.16 -27.89
C SER A 431 13.57 0.27 -29.35
N VAL A 432 14.08 1.48 -29.58
CA VAL A 432 14.22 2.08 -30.91
C VAL A 432 15.69 2.46 -31.15
N PRO A 433 16.25 2.20 -32.35
CA PRO A 433 17.61 2.64 -32.67
C PRO A 433 17.78 4.16 -32.53
N ALA A 434 18.86 4.57 -31.87
CA ALA A 434 19.19 5.98 -31.70
C ALA A 434 19.53 6.67 -33.03
N ARG A 435 18.94 7.84 -33.25
CA ARG A 435 19.12 8.72 -34.41
C ARG A 435 19.63 10.11 -34.01
N TYR A 436 19.30 10.54 -32.80
CA TYR A 436 19.62 11.85 -32.24
C TYR A 436 20.27 11.70 -30.87
N LYS A 437 21.20 12.61 -30.56
CA LYS A 437 21.81 12.76 -29.24
C LYS A 437 21.12 13.89 -28.49
N VAL A 438 20.46 13.56 -27.38
CA VAL A 438 19.82 14.56 -26.52
C VAL A 438 20.55 14.60 -25.19
N VAL A 439 20.89 15.80 -24.72
CA VAL A 439 21.30 15.98 -23.32
C VAL A 439 20.11 16.50 -22.53
N ALA A 440 19.65 15.74 -21.54
CA ALA A 440 18.55 16.12 -20.67
C ALA A 440 19.08 16.59 -19.32
N TYR A 441 18.77 17.83 -18.95
CA TYR A 441 18.99 18.30 -17.58
C TYR A 441 17.96 17.66 -16.67
N ASP A 442 18.44 16.97 -15.65
CA ASP A 442 17.62 16.40 -14.59
C ASP A 442 17.39 17.44 -13.49
N PHE A 443 16.25 18.11 -13.55
CA PHE A 443 15.76 18.97 -12.46
C PHE A 443 14.79 18.22 -11.53
N GLY A 444 14.70 16.90 -11.63
CA GLY A 444 13.61 16.08 -11.11
C GLY A 444 12.86 15.37 -12.23
N VAL A 445 13.59 14.82 -13.21
CA VAL A 445 13.02 14.25 -14.42
C VAL A 445 12.14 13.05 -14.11
N LYS A 446 10.93 13.06 -14.68
CA LYS A 446 10.07 11.89 -14.72
C LYS A 446 10.55 10.87 -15.75
N THR A 447 10.56 9.60 -15.37
CA THR A 447 11.01 8.50 -16.24
C THR A 447 10.26 8.49 -17.57
N ASN A 448 8.95 8.79 -17.60
CA ASN A 448 8.20 8.73 -18.86
C ASN A 448 8.61 9.81 -19.88
N ILE A 449 9.21 10.93 -19.46
CA ILE A 449 9.84 11.89 -20.38
C ILE A 449 10.98 11.23 -21.14
N LEU A 450 11.87 10.55 -20.40
CA LEU A 450 13.03 9.86 -20.97
C LEU A 450 12.59 8.74 -21.93
N ARG A 451 11.53 8.01 -21.54
CA ARG A 451 10.90 6.98 -22.38
C ARG A 451 10.37 7.53 -23.69
N MET A 452 9.63 8.65 -23.65
CA MET A 452 9.06 9.26 -24.85
C MET A 452 10.11 9.86 -25.79
N LEU A 453 11.23 10.35 -25.25
CA LEU A 453 12.39 10.78 -26.05
C LEU A 453 13.08 9.58 -26.71
N ALA A 454 13.36 8.52 -25.94
CA ALA A 454 14.02 7.31 -26.43
C ALA A 454 13.23 6.62 -27.53
N GLU A 455 11.91 6.49 -27.37
CA GLU A 455 11.02 5.90 -28.36
C GLU A 455 10.98 6.68 -29.69
N ARG A 456 11.33 7.97 -29.65
CA ARG A 456 11.48 8.80 -30.86
C ARG A 456 12.88 8.78 -31.44
N GLY A 457 13.72 7.83 -31.01
CA GLY A 457 15.08 7.63 -31.49
C GLY A 457 16.09 8.60 -30.87
N CYS A 458 15.86 9.10 -29.66
CA CYS A 458 16.86 9.89 -28.93
C CYS A 458 17.68 8.98 -28.01
N GLU A 459 19.00 8.96 -28.16
CA GLU A 459 19.88 8.52 -27.07
C GLU A 459 19.97 9.68 -26.07
N VAL A 460 19.46 9.49 -24.86
CA VAL A 460 19.35 10.57 -23.88
C VAL A 460 20.49 10.45 -22.87
N THR A 461 21.39 11.43 -22.86
CA THR A 461 22.37 11.61 -21.78
C THR A 461 21.76 12.50 -20.71
N VAL A 462 21.43 11.93 -19.56
CA VAL A 462 20.84 12.66 -18.43
C VAL A 462 21.98 13.22 -17.57
N VAL A 463 21.96 14.52 -17.31
CA VAL A 463 23.01 15.23 -16.56
C VAL A 463 22.43 15.88 -15.28
N PRO A 464 23.24 16.00 -14.21
CA PRO A 464 22.84 16.74 -13.01
C PRO A 464 22.37 18.17 -13.31
N ALA A 465 21.49 18.70 -12.46
CA ALA A 465 20.90 20.03 -12.59
C ALA A 465 21.95 21.14 -12.78
N GLN A 466 23.09 21.00 -12.10
CA GLN A 466 24.17 22.00 -12.04
C GLN A 466 25.27 21.79 -13.08
N THR A 467 25.10 20.88 -14.03
CA THR A 467 26.10 20.65 -15.08
C THR A 467 26.35 21.93 -15.88
N PRO A 468 27.60 22.37 -16.08
CA PRO A 468 27.90 23.55 -16.87
C PRO A 468 27.53 23.39 -18.35
N ALA A 469 27.03 24.46 -18.98
CA ALA A 469 26.70 24.44 -20.41
C ALA A 469 27.88 24.05 -21.31
N ALA A 470 29.10 24.43 -20.95
CA ALA A 470 30.31 24.06 -21.70
C ALA A 470 30.52 22.54 -21.76
N GLU A 471 30.25 21.82 -20.66
CA GLU A 471 30.35 20.35 -20.63
C GLU A 471 29.26 19.71 -21.48
N VAL A 472 28.04 20.24 -21.42
CA VAL A 472 26.93 19.78 -22.27
C VAL A 472 27.24 19.97 -23.75
N LEU A 473 27.74 21.15 -24.15
CA LEU A 473 28.09 21.43 -25.54
C LEU A 473 29.26 20.57 -26.04
N ALA A 474 30.19 20.18 -25.16
CA ALA A 474 31.29 19.28 -25.49
C ALA A 474 30.81 17.88 -25.89
N LEU A 475 29.62 17.45 -25.45
CA LEU A 475 28.97 16.19 -25.86
C LEU A 475 28.41 16.25 -27.29
N LYS A 476 28.38 17.44 -27.91
CA LYS A 476 27.81 17.71 -29.25
C LYS A 476 26.37 17.17 -29.40
N PRO A 477 25.44 17.57 -28.51
CA PRO A 477 24.05 17.17 -28.64
C PRO A 477 23.41 17.70 -29.93
N ASP A 478 22.51 16.91 -30.51
CA ASP A 478 21.57 17.38 -31.54
C ASP A 478 20.47 18.27 -30.91
N GLY A 479 20.17 18.09 -29.62
CA GLY A 479 19.24 18.93 -28.86
C GLY A 479 19.45 18.86 -27.34
N VAL A 480 18.99 19.90 -26.64
CA VAL A 480 18.98 19.98 -25.17
C VAL A 480 17.55 19.94 -24.65
N PHE A 481 17.32 19.10 -23.66
CA PHE A 481 16.03 18.96 -23.00
C PHE A 481 16.09 19.43 -21.55
N LEU A 482 15.08 20.17 -21.11
CA LEU A 482 14.97 20.74 -19.76
C LEU A 482 13.77 20.09 -19.06
N SER A 483 14.02 19.23 -18.06
CA SER A 483 12.96 18.44 -17.43
C SER A 483 12.03 19.25 -16.55
N ASN A 484 10.96 18.58 -16.10
CA ASN A 484 10.18 19.00 -14.94
C ASN A 484 11.02 18.97 -13.65
N GLY A 485 10.46 19.52 -12.58
CA GLY A 485 11.07 19.50 -11.26
C GLY A 485 10.29 20.27 -10.20
N PRO A 486 10.66 20.14 -8.92
CA PRO A 486 10.02 20.80 -7.80
C PRO A 486 10.57 22.20 -7.52
N GLY A 487 9.83 22.96 -6.72
CA GLY A 487 10.30 24.21 -6.11
C GLY A 487 10.13 25.44 -6.98
N ASP A 488 10.82 26.51 -6.58
CA ASP A 488 10.80 27.80 -7.25
C ASP A 488 11.86 27.83 -8.38
N PRO A 489 11.52 28.25 -9.61
CA PRO A 489 12.49 28.35 -10.70
C PRO A 489 13.48 29.51 -10.57
N GLU A 490 13.14 30.60 -9.87
CA GLU A 490 14.00 31.79 -9.76
C GLU A 490 15.39 31.53 -9.15
N PRO A 491 15.53 30.74 -8.07
CA PRO A 491 16.85 30.47 -7.45
C PRO A 491 17.75 29.53 -8.27
N CYS A 492 17.29 28.95 -9.37
CA CYS A 492 18.08 28.04 -10.22
C CYS A 492 19.01 28.81 -11.18
N ASP A 493 19.85 29.69 -10.64
CA ASP A 493 20.73 30.60 -11.39
C ASP A 493 21.66 29.88 -12.38
N TYR A 494 22.20 28.72 -11.98
CA TYR A 494 23.05 27.85 -12.79
C TYR A 494 22.32 27.37 -14.06
N ALA A 495 21.05 26.97 -13.94
CA ALA A 495 20.25 26.48 -15.06
C ALA A 495 19.88 27.64 -15.99
N ILE A 496 19.48 28.78 -15.43
CA ILE A 496 19.16 29.99 -16.20
C ILE A 496 20.39 30.42 -17.04
N ALA A 497 21.59 30.41 -16.44
CA ALA A 497 22.83 30.74 -17.14
C ALA A 497 23.18 29.73 -18.24
N ALA A 498 23.00 28.43 -17.98
CA ALA A 498 23.23 27.39 -18.97
C ALA A 498 22.27 27.51 -20.17
N ILE A 499 20.98 27.75 -19.91
CA ILE A 499 19.96 27.89 -20.94
C ILE A 499 20.19 29.13 -21.81
N LYS A 500 20.65 30.25 -21.24
CA LYS A 500 21.09 31.42 -22.03
C LYS A 500 22.16 31.03 -23.04
N THR A 501 23.15 30.25 -22.62
CA THR A 501 24.22 29.76 -23.49
C THR A 501 23.66 28.90 -24.63
N PHE A 502 22.70 27.99 -24.34
CA PHE A 502 22.07 27.15 -25.35
C PHE A 502 21.27 27.96 -26.39
N ILE A 503 20.54 28.98 -25.93
CA ILE A 503 19.84 29.93 -26.80
C ILE A 503 20.82 30.66 -27.71
N GLU A 504 21.93 31.16 -27.18
CA GLU A 504 22.95 31.91 -27.94
C GLU A 504 23.58 31.08 -29.05
N VAL A 505 23.87 29.80 -28.79
CA VAL A 505 24.43 28.87 -29.80
C VAL A 505 23.35 28.22 -30.68
N LYS A 506 22.07 28.57 -30.46
CA LYS A 506 20.90 28.14 -31.25
C LYS A 506 20.71 26.62 -31.31
N ILE A 507 21.08 25.90 -30.26
CA ILE A 507 20.80 24.47 -30.19
C ILE A 507 19.29 24.24 -29.98
N PRO A 508 18.65 23.28 -30.68
CA PRO A 508 17.28 22.91 -30.42
C PRO A 508 17.05 22.66 -28.93
N THR A 509 16.12 23.40 -28.33
CA THR A 509 15.88 23.36 -26.88
C THR A 509 14.40 23.14 -26.58
N PHE A 510 14.08 22.14 -25.77
CA PHE A 510 12.70 21.86 -25.33
C PHE A 510 12.61 21.77 -23.81
N GLY A 511 11.71 22.55 -23.21
CA GLY A 511 11.45 22.53 -21.76
C GLY A 511 10.04 22.08 -21.38
N ILE A 512 9.93 21.34 -20.27
CA ILE A 512 8.66 20.86 -19.70
C ILE A 512 8.53 21.33 -18.24
N CYS A 513 7.37 21.86 -17.86
CA CYS A 513 7.05 22.31 -16.49
C CYS A 513 8.11 23.27 -15.90
N LEU A 514 9.00 22.80 -15.02
CA LEU A 514 10.12 23.61 -14.52
C LEU A 514 11.03 24.09 -15.66
N GLY A 515 11.34 23.23 -16.64
CA GLY A 515 12.09 23.60 -17.83
C GLY A 515 11.41 24.68 -18.68
N HIS A 516 10.08 24.76 -18.66
CA HIS A 516 9.33 25.86 -19.30
C HIS A 516 9.57 27.19 -18.58
N GLN A 517 9.49 27.18 -17.26
CA GLN A 517 9.71 28.37 -16.43
C GLN A 517 11.16 28.86 -16.56
N LEU A 518 12.13 27.95 -16.51
CA LEU A 518 13.54 28.26 -16.69
C LEU A 518 13.85 28.83 -18.08
N LEU A 519 13.22 28.30 -19.15
CA LEU A 519 13.35 28.88 -20.49
C LEU A 519 12.76 30.30 -20.56
N GLY A 520 11.63 30.54 -19.90
CA GLY A 520 11.03 31.86 -19.75
C GLY A 520 11.98 32.85 -19.07
N LEU A 521 12.51 32.48 -17.89
CA LEU A 521 13.47 33.29 -17.12
C LEU A 521 14.77 33.54 -17.89
N ALA A 522 15.34 32.51 -18.53
CA ALA A 522 16.55 32.64 -19.35
C ALA A 522 16.34 33.58 -20.54
N SER A 523 15.11 33.67 -21.05
CA SER A 523 14.74 34.58 -22.13
C SER A 523 14.39 35.99 -21.65
N GLY A 524 14.22 36.22 -20.35
CA GLY A 524 13.93 37.54 -19.75
C GLY A 524 12.50 37.77 -19.27
N ALA A 525 11.64 36.73 -19.28
CA ALA A 525 10.33 36.80 -18.64
C ALA A 525 10.46 36.67 -17.10
N LYS A 526 9.34 36.84 -16.38
CA LYS A 526 9.24 36.60 -14.93
C LYS A 526 8.32 35.43 -14.62
N THR A 527 8.45 34.89 -13.42
CA THR A 527 7.58 33.84 -12.88
C THR A 527 6.76 34.35 -11.70
N ILE A 528 5.59 33.78 -11.49
CA ILE A 528 4.70 34.08 -10.37
C ILE A 528 4.30 32.80 -9.65
N LYS A 529 4.21 32.87 -8.32
CA LYS A 529 3.60 31.79 -7.51
C LYS A 529 2.08 31.88 -7.64
N MET A 530 1.45 30.78 -7.99
CA MET A 530 -0.01 30.66 -8.12
C MET A 530 -0.66 30.47 -6.74
N GLY A 531 -1.95 30.78 -6.62
CA GLY A 531 -2.70 30.59 -5.36
C GLY A 531 -2.72 29.13 -4.91
N HIS A 532 -3.20 28.22 -5.76
CA HIS A 532 -3.25 26.77 -5.48
C HIS A 532 -2.59 25.90 -6.57
N GLY A 533 -2.03 26.52 -7.62
CA GLY A 533 -1.41 25.82 -8.75
C GLY A 533 -2.38 24.97 -9.58
N HIS A 534 -1.83 24.22 -10.55
CA HIS A 534 -2.56 23.23 -11.34
C HIS A 534 -2.02 21.83 -11.06
N HIS A 535 -2.91 20.97 -10.60
CA HIS A 535 -2.59 19.61 -10.17
C HIS A 535 -3.76 18.71 -10.60
N GLY A 536 -3.62 17.98 -11.70
CA GLY A 536 -4.73 17.21 -12.25
C GLY A 536 -4.47 16.66 -13.64
N ALA A 537 -5.36 15.79 -14.09
CA ALA A 537 -5.28 15.12 -15.39
C ALA A 537 -6.46 15.45 -16.33
N ASN A 538 -7.12 16.59 -16.10
CA ASN A 538 -8.31 17.02 -16.81
C ASN A 538 -8.23 18.48 -17.30
N HIS A 539 -7.03 19.06 -17.36
CA HIS A 539 -6.86 20.49 -17.57
C HIS A 539 -6.91 20.86 -19.06
N PRO A 540 -7.88 21.66 -19.52
CA PRO A 540 -8.01 22.02 -20.92
C PRO A 540 -7.02 23.12 -21.30
N VAL A 541 -6.22 22.86 -22.34
CA VAL A 541 -5.24 23.81 -22.88
C VAL A 541 -5.51 23.99 -24.37
N GLN A 542 -5.60 25.25 -24.79
CA GLN A 542 -5.73 25.60 -26.21
C GLN A 542 -4.35 25.87 -26.81
N ASP A 543 -4.05 25.22 -27.93
CA ASP A 543 -3.01 25.65 -28.87
C ASP A 543 -3.52 26.86 -29.65
N LEU A 544 -2.81 27.99 -29.52
CA LEU A 544 -3.20 29.25 -30.13
C LEU A 544 -2.94 29.30 -31.64
N ASP A 545 -2.02 28.49 -32.16
CA ASP A 545 -1.69 28.48 -33.59
C ASP A 545 -2.78 27.73 -34.39
N SER A 546 -3.25 26.59 -33.86
CA SER A 546 -4.29 25.78 -34.53
C SER A 546 -5.71 26.01 -34.02
N GLY A 547 -5.87 26.62 -32.85
CA GLY A 547 -7.14 26.74 -32.13
C GLY A 547 -7.60 25.44 -31.45
N ARG A 548 -6.85 24.33 -31.59
CA ARG A 548 -7.18 23.01 -31.03
C ARG A 548 -7.10 23.02 -29.51
N VAL A 549 -8.05 22.36 -28.86
CA VAL A 549 -8.04 22.12 -27.41
C VAL A 549 -7.54 20.70 -27.14
N MET A 550 -6.69 20.56 -26.12
CA MET A 550 -6.14 19.31 -25.63
C MET A 550 -6.41 19.19 -24.13
N ILE A 551 -6.69 17.99 -23.64
CA ILE A 551 -6.75 17.74 -22.21
C ILE A 551 -5.35 17.34 -21.74
N THR A 552 -4.89 17.90 -20.63
CA THR A 552 -3.50 17.82 -20.21
C THR A 552 -3.36 17.39 -18.76
N SER A 553 -2.22 16.75 -18.48
CA SER A 553 -1.74 16.53 -17.11
C SER A 553 -0.94 17.75 -16.65
N GLN A 554 -1.20 18.20 -15.43
CA GLN A 554 -0.64 19.41 -14.83
C GLN A 554 -0.15 19.11 -13.42
N ASN A 555 1.04 19.62 -13.10
CA ASN A 555 1.62 19.61 -11.77
C ASN A 555 2.58 20.80 -11.60
N HIS A 556 2.03 21.98 -11.31
CA HIS A 556 2.84 23.18 -11.11
C HIS A 556 2.19 24.20 -10.18
N GLY A 557 2.99 24.77 -9.25
CA GLY A 557 2.60 25.87 -8.37
C GLY A 557 3.07 27.26 -8.82
N PHE A 558 3.88 27.31 -9.87
CA PHE A 558 4.41 28.55 -10.47
C PHE A 558 4.02 28.63 -11.94
N ALA A 559 3.95 29.85 -12.49
CA ALA A 559 3.65 30.09 -13.89
C ALA A 559 4.51 31.22 -14.45
N VAL A 560 4.77 31.20 -15.75
CA VAL A 560 5.37 32.34 -16.47
C VAL A 560 4.34 33.46 -16.60
N ASP A 561 4.73 34.69 -16.24
CA ASP A 561 3.86 35.86 -16.34
C ASP A 561 3.81 36.38 -17.77
N GLU A 562 2.65 36.19 -18.42
CA GLU A 562 2.42 36.56 -19.81
C GLU A 562 2.66 38.06 -20.08
N ALA A 563 2.41 38.92 -19.08
CA ALA A 563 2.59 40.37 -19.21
C ALA A 563 4.07 40.80 -19.29
N THR A 564 5.00 39.89 -19.00
CA THR A 564 6.44 40.17 -18.92
C THR A 564 7.23 39.57 -20.07
N LEU A 565 6.58 38.92 -21.04
CA LEU A 565 7.30 38.30 -22.15
C LEU A 565 8.05 39.36 -22.98
N PRO A 566 9.34 39.14 -23.25
CA PRO A 566 10.07 39.94 -24.24
C PRO A 566 9.55 39.65 -25.64
N ALA A 567 9.80 40.56 -26.59
CA ALA A 567 9.38 40.41 -27.99
C ALA A 567 9.93 39.14 -28.68
N THR A 568 11.01 38.56 -28.15
CA THR A 568 11.61 37.32 -28.67
C THR A 568 10.85 36.06 -28.24
N LEU A 569 9.92 36.15 -27.28
CA LEU A 569 9.05 35.06 -26.85
C LEU A 569 7.61 35.31 -27.26
N ARG A 570 7.00 34.32 -27.91
CA ARG A 570 5.56 34.29 -28.18
C ARG A 570 4.87 33.21 -27.37
N VAL A 571 3.61 33.46 -27.01
CA VAL A 571 2.73 32.46 -26.40
C VAL A 571 2.29 31.46 -27.45
N THR A 572 2.28 30.16 -27.11
CA THR A 572 1.80 29.09 -27.97
C THR A 572 0.56 28.40 -27.40
N HIS A 573 0.43 28.36 -26.08
CA HIS A 573 -0.66 27.65 -25.41
C HIS A 573 -1.21 28.43 -24.23
N ARG A 574 -2.53 28.32 -24.00
CA ARG A 574 -3.22 28.97 -22.88
C ARG A 574 -4.18 28.01 -22.19
N SER A 575 -4.19 28.08 -20.85
CA SER A 575 -5.17 27.40 -20.01
C SER A 575 -6.58 27.94 -20.29
N LEU A 576 -7.55 27.06 -20.54
CA LEU A 576 -8.97 27.45 -20.65
C LEU A 576 -9.70 27.50 -19.31
N PHE A 577 -9.06 27.08 -18.21
CA PHE A 577 -9.61 27.24 -16.87
C PHE A 577 -9.44 28.66 -16.32
N ASP A 578 -8.29 29.28 -16.57
CA ASP A 578 -7.92 30.54 -15.91
C ASP A 578 -7.12 31.51 -16.78
N GLY A 579 -6.87 31.17 -18.05
CA GLY A 579 -6.15 32.03 -19.00
C GLY A 579 -4.63 32.10 -18.79
N THR A 580 -4.06 31.34 -17.86
CA THR A 580 -2.61 31.34 -17.61
C THR A 580 -1.80 30.77 -18.77
N ASN A 581 -0.54 31.21 -18.88
CA ASN A 581 0.39 30.72 -19.90
C ASN A 581 0.62 29.21 -19.73
N GLN A 582 0.56 28.48 -20.85
CA GLN A 582 0.81 27.04 -20.88
C GLN A 582 1.92 26.65 -21.85
N GLY A 583 2.44 27.60 -22.63
CA GLY A 583 3.49 27.32 -23.59
C GLY A 583 4.04 28.59 -24.21
N ILE A 584 5.34 28.55 -24.51
CA ILE A 584 6.07 29.64 -25.15
C ILE A 584 7.00 29.08 -26.22
N ALA A 585 7.29 29.89 -27.23
CA ALA A 585 8.30 29.60 -28.23
C ALA A 585 9.14 30.85 -28.51
N ARG A 586 10.44 30.64 -28.68
CA ARG A 586 11.35 31.66 -29.20
C ARG A 586 11.05 31.90 -30.68
N THR A 587 11.12 33.16 -31.08
CA THR A 587 10.86 33.62 -32.46
C THR A 587 12.15 33.68 -33.30
N ASP A 588 13.30 33.66 -32.64
CA ASP A 588 14.63 33.92 -33.19
C ASP A 588 15.58 32.72 -33.14
N VAL A 589 15.25 31.68 -32.36
CA VAL A 589 16.04 30.45 -32.17
C VAL A 589 15.13 29.23 -32.00
N PRO A 590 15.61 27.98 -32.25
CA PRO A 590 14.79 26.76 -32.17
C PRO A 590 14.55 26.31 -30.72
N ALA A 591 13.93 27.16 -29.90
CA ALA A 591 13.62 26.86 -28.50
C ALA A 591 12.14 27.03 -28.19
N PHE A 592 11.52 26.05 -27.54
CA PHE A 592 10.13 26.13 -27.10
C PHE A 592 9.92 25.35 -25.81
N SER A 593 8.78 25.54 -25.16
CA SER A 593 8.45 24.81 -23.94
C SER A 593 6.96 24.78 -23.65
N PHE A 594 6.57 23.88 -22.75
CA PHE A 594 5.19 23.66 -22.33
C PHE A 594 5.11 23.51 -20.80
N GLN A 595 4.11 24.15 -20.17
CA GLN A 595 3.97 24.21 -18.72
C GLN A 595 3.39 22.93 -18.13
N GLY A 596 2.47 22.27 -18.83
CA GLY A 596 1.95 20.96 -18.43
C GLY A 596 2.94 19.83 -18.71
N HIS A 597 2.44 18.60 -18.66
CA HIS A 597 3.22 17.37 -18.81
C HIS A 597 2.80 16.62 -20.08
N PRO A 598 3.45 16.86 -21.23
CA PRO A 598 3.25 16.14 -22.49
C PRO A 598 3.45 14.63 -22.37
N GLU A 599 4.25 14.20 -21.40
CA GLU A 599 4.48 12.81 -21.05
C GLU A 599 3.37 12.18 -20.22
N ALA A 600 2.42 12.97 -19.71
CA ALA A 600 1.37 12.52 -18.81
C ALA A 600 1.93 11.70 -17.63
N SER A 601 1.61 10.41 -17.53
CA SER A 601 2.06 9.50 -16.46
C SER A 601 1.94 10.13 -15.05
N PRO A 602 0.69 10.35 -14.58
CA PRO A 602 -0.56 9.92 -15.20
C PRO A 602 -1.25 11.01 -16.04
N GLY A 603 -2.25 10.60 -16.81
CA GLY A 603 -3.16 11.51 -17.51
C GLY A 603 -3.28 11.27 -19.02
N PRO A 604 -3.97 12.16 -19.74
CA PRO A 604 -4.21 12.05 -21.18
C PRO A 604 -2.94 12.29 -22.01
N THR A 605 -2.86 11.64 -23.16
CA THR A 605 -1.70 11.70 -24.06
C THR A 605 -1.86 12.71 -25.20
N ASP A 606 -2.87 13.60 -25.14
CA ASP A 606 -3.26 14.53 -26.21
C ASP A 606 -2.11 15.44 -26.68
N VAL A 607 -1.19 15.77 -25.77
CA VAL A 607 -0.06 16.70 -25.96
C VAL A 607 1.27 16.02 -26.31
N GLY A 608 1.28 14.69 -26.44
CA GLY A 608 2.46 13.92 -26.88
C GLY A 608 3.16 14.42 -28.16
N PRO A 609 2.45 14.99 -29.16
CA PRO A 609 3.09 15.53 -30.36
C PRO A 609 4.12 16.67 -30.14
N LEU A 610 4.18 17.27 -28.95
CA LEU A 610 5.24 18.23 -28.63
C LEU A 610 6.65 17.60 -28.66
N PHE A 611 6.77 16.30 -28.33
CA PHE A 611 8.03 15.59 -28.52
C PHE A 611 8.38 15.40 -30.00
N ASP A 612 7.39 15.19 -30.87
CA ASP A 612 7.61 15.08 -32.32
C ASP A 612 8.14 16.40 -32.88
N ARG A 613 7.59 17.53 -32.44
CA ARG A 613 8.09 18.87 -32.77
C ARG A 613 9.56 19.04 -32.38
N PHE A 614 9.97 18.57 -31.21
CA PHE A 614 11.37 18.65 -30.78
C PHE A 614 12.30 17.85 -31.70
N VAL A 615 11.87 16.64 -32.11
CA VAL A 615 12.61 15.83 -33.08
C VAL A 615 12.69 16.49 -34.45
N THR A 616 11.63 17.14 -34.92
CA THR A 616 11.66 17.92 -36.16
C THR A 616 12.69 19.05 -36.09
N LEU A 617 12.76 19.80 -34.98
CA LEU A 617 13.77 20.86 -34.81
C LEU A 617 15.21 20.31 -34.85
N MET A 618 15.45 19.14 -34.25
CA MET A 618 16.76 18.48 -34.32
C MET A 618 17.09 17.99 -35.73
N ALA A 619 16.11 17.46 -36.46
CA ALA A 619 16.29 17.03 -37.84
C ALA A 619 16.61 18.21 -38.77
N GLU A 620 15.92 19.34 -38.61
CA GLU A 620 16.15 20.57 -39.37
C GLU A 620 17.51 21.20 -39.06
N ALA A 621 17.97 21.17 -37.81
CA ALA A 621 19.28 21.70 -37.43
C ALA A 621 20.46 20.85 -37.93
N LYS A 622 20.21 19.58 -38.26
CA LYS A 622 21.20 18.60 -38.74
C LYS A 622 21.31 18.55 -40.26
N ALA A 623 20.24 18.96 -40.95
CA ALA A 623 20.18 19.09 -42.41
C ALA A 623 20.97 20.33 -42.88
#